data_AF-A0A370TBJ6-F1
#
_entry.id   AF-A0A370TBJ6-F1
#
_cell.length_a   1.000
_cell.length_b   1.000
_cell.length_c   1.000
_cell.angle_alpha   90.00
_cell.angle_beta   90.00
_cell.angle_gamma   90.00
#
_symmetry.space_group_name_H-M   'P 1'
#
loop_
_entity.id
_entity.type
_entity.pdbx_description
1 polymer ?
#
loop_
_entity_poly.entity_id
_entity_poly.type
_entity_poly.pdbx_seq_one_letter_code
_entity_poly.pdbx_strand_id
1 'polypeptide(L)'
;MGKSHEETLGDILQAQNSHELSIIRLSEPLAGPLKGNPGERTSDVSADVFDNPTPASLEADLAHYKELFSKLRFSYLEQVTKEKFIRAIVGDPPLVVDHQENVDLEESLAVSKASLKSQKTEVTDLVEELEKKGREICRKYENVQLQTAQLQELPERIDGLQANIENLKAMQQPGSDPILNMSLDKTIALVDERRRERAELDRQLEQLQSMLPRKTRERERLNAELQPLEVKRLGSKAAARDAKRRKEEALGGVGDDLEERERAEKDGVRNENPSRDRRPKFKVRFSSFALTTDPTSEFLEIQAHAKSATTTSTTPRRQRAKGTSSFGKRHNKTHTLCRRCGRRSLHIQKHTCSSCAYPAAKTRKYNWGEKAKRRKTTGTGRMQYLKGVPRRFKNGFQTGVPKDSRGPSKAE
;
A
#
# COMPACT_ATOMS: atom_id res chain seq x y z
N MET A 1 -8.31 11.26 48.28
CA MET A 1 -7.29 11.65 47.30
C MET A 1 -7.20 10.54 46.28
N GLY A 2 -7.30 10.83 44.98
CA GLY A 2 -7.10 9.82 43.95
C GLY A 2 -5.66 9.31 43.99
N LYS A 3 -5.44 8.04 43.66
CA LYS A 3 -4.09 7.48 43.46
C LYS A 3 -3.32 8.36 42.48
N SER A 4 -2.02 8.53 42.70
CA SER A 4 -1.16 9.24 41.75
C SER A 4 -1.10 8.46 40.41
N HIS A 5 -0.83 9.16 39.31
CA HIS A 5 -0.78 8.51 37.99
C HIS A 5 0.34 7.45 37.92
N GLU A 6 1.47 7.70 38.60
CA GLU A 6 2.58 6.76 38.76
C GLU A 6 2.19 5.49 39.52
N GLU A 7 1.45 5.63 40.63
CA GLU A 7 0.90 4.49 41.38
C GLU A 7 -0.05 3.66 40.51
N THR A 8 -0.94 4.32 39.75
CA THR A 8 -1.87 3.60 38.86
C THR A 8 -1.15 2.87 37.72
N LEU A 9 -0.08 3.44 37.18
CA LEU A 9 0.72 2.82 36.12
C LEU A 9 1.51 1.62 36.67
N GLY A 10 2.07 1.75 37.87
CA GLY A 10 2.72 0.64 38.59
C GLY A 10 1.75 -0.52 38.85
N ASP A 11 0.55 -0.23 39.35
CA ASP A 11 -0.50 -1.23 39.57
C ASP A 11 -0.88 -1.95 38.26
N ILE A 12 -1.00 -1.23 37.14
CA ILE A 12 -1.34 -1.80 35.83
C ILE A 12 -0.21 -2.69 35.30
N LEU A 13 1.04 -2.25 35.36
CA LEU A 13 2.19 -3.03 34.91
C LEU A 13 2.38 -4.30 35.75
N GLN A 14 2.18 -4.20 37.06
CA GLN A 14 2.21 -5.35 37.95
C GLN A 14 1.09 -6.35 37.61
N ALA A 15 -0.12 -5.86 37.35
CA ALA A 15 -1.24 -6.69 36.93
C ALA A 15 -0.96 -7.39 35.58
N GLN A 16 -0.40 -6.69 34.60
CA GLN A 16 -0.03 -7.27 33.30
C GLN A 16 1.03 -8.37 33.43
N ASN A 17 2.08 -8.14 34.23
CA ASN A 17 3.14 -9.12 34.42
C ASN A 17 2.69 -10.33 35.24
N SER A 18 1.74 -10.14 36.16
CA SER A 18 1.20 -11.24 36.97
C SER A 18 0.33 -12.22 36.16
N HIS A 19 -0.22 -11.79 35.02
CA HIS A 19 -1.12 -12.57 34.18
C HIS A 19 -0.55 -12.72 32.76
N GLU A 20 0.55 -13.46 32.61
CA GLU A 20 1.00 -13.97 31.30
C GLU A 20 0.00 -15.01 30.78
N LEU A 21 -1.13 -14.54 30.23
CA LEU A 21 -2.14 -15.35 29.57
C LEU A 21 -1.61 -15.81 28.20
N SER A 22 -0.68 -16.77 28.20
CA SER A 22 -0.34 -17.48 26.97
C SER A 22 -1.35 -18.61 26.75
N ILE A 23 -1.84 -18.73 25.52
CA ILE A 23 -2.71 -19.84 25.09
C ILE A 23 -2.08 -21.19 25.45
N ILE A 24 -0.75 -21.26 25.41
CA ILE A 24 0.07 -22.45 25.71
C ILE A 24 -0.07 -22.84 27.20
N ARG A 25 0.12 -21.90 28.14
CA ARG A 25 -0.07 -22.17 29.59
C ARG A 25 -1.52 -22.46 29.95
N LEU A 26 -2.49 -21.91 29.22
CA LEU A 26 -3.91 -22.20 29.42
C LEU A 26 -4.34 -23.55 28.83
N SER A 27 -3.60 -24.09 27.86
CA SER A 27 -3.84 -25.40 27.25
C SER A 27 -3.17 -26.56 28.00
N GLU A 28 -2.10 -26.29 28.75
CA GLU A 28 -1.38 -27.29 29.58
C GLU A 28 -2.28 -28.07 30.57
N PRO A 29 -3.32 -27.47 31.20
CA PRO A 29 -4.23 -28.22 32.07
C PRO A 29 -5.21 -29.13 31.28
N LEU A 30 -5.46 -28.82 30.01
CA LEU A 30 -6.40 -29.55 29.14
C LEU A 30 -5.70 -30.69 28.39
N ALA A 31 -4.45 -30.48 27.99
CA ALA A 31 -3.57 -31.51 27.46
C ALA A 31 -2.77 -32.11 28.62
N GLY A 32 -3.28 -33.15 29.27
CA GLY A 32 -2.57 -33.85 30.36
C GLY A 32 -1.10 -34.15 29.99
N PRO A 33 -0.20 -34.30 30.99
CA PRO A 33 1.24 -34.21 30.80
C PRO A 33 1.71 -35.13 29.67
N LEU A 34 2.14 -34.51 28.56
CA LEU A 34 2.69 -35.20 27.41
C LEU A 34 4.03 -35.85 27.83
N LYS A 35 3.97 -37.11 28.26
CA LYS A 35 5.15 -37.97 28.38
C LYS A 35 5.65 -38.30 26.96
N GLY A 36 6.37 -37.37 26.35
CA GLY A 36 7.18 -37.64 25.16
C GLY A 36 8.49 -38.31 25.59
N ASN A 37 8.67 -39.59 25.25
CA ASN A 37 9.97 -40.25 25.39
C ASN A 37 10.92 -39.71 24.31
N PRO A 38 12.13 -39.22 24.64
CA PRO A 38 13.02 -38.50 23.72
C PRO A 38 13.78 -39.43 22.73
N GLY A 39 13.18 -40.53 22.30
CA GLY A 39 13.85 -41.55 21.49
C GLY A 39 13.01 -42.20 20.39
N GLU A 40 11.73 -41.88 20.27
CA GLU A 40 10.86 -42.52 19.28
C GLU A 40 10.80 -41.67 18.02
N ARG A 41 11.55 -42.07 16.98
CA ARG A 41 11.46 -41.47 15.64
C ARG A 41 10.14 -41.88 15.00
N THR A 42 9.04 -41.23 15.39
CA THR A 42 7.79 -41.31 14.64
C THR A 42 7.94 -40.40 13.43
N SER A 43 8.02 -40.96 12.23
CA SER A 43 7.94 -40.21 10.96
C SER A 43 6.52 -39.68 10.70
N ASP A 44 5.78 -39.37 11.76
CA ASP A 44 4.42 -38.92 11.72
C ASP A 44 4.44 -37.40 11.81
N VAL A 45 4.04 -36.75 10.71
CA VAL A 45 3.96 -35.28 10.57
C VAL A 45 3.00 -34.66 11.61
N SER A 46 2.26 -35.49 12.33
CA SER A 46 1.35 -35.11 13.41
C SER A 46 2.03 -34.83 14.76
N ALA A 47 3.33 -35.15 14.93
CA ALA A 47 4.04 -34.97 16.21
C ALA A 47 4.57 -33.53 16.44
N ASP A 48 4.98 -32.82 15.37
CA ASP A 48 5.50 -31.44 15.45
C ASP A 48 4.43 -30.38 15.82
N VAL A 49 3.15 -30.80 15.94
CA VAL A 49 1.99 -29.91 16.13
C VAL A 49 1.88 -29.36 17.55
N PHE A 50 2.34 -30.11 18.55
CA PHE A 50 2.28 -29.69 19.95
C PHE A 50 3.47 -28.83 20.38
N ASP A 51 4.55 -28.81 19.59
CA ASP A 51 5.77 -28.10 19.94
C ASP A 51 5.71 -26.60 19.60
N ASN A 52 4.88 -26.16 18.64
CA ASN A 52 4.67 -24.74 18.30
C ASN A 52 3.29 -24.44 17.67
N PRO A 53 2.21 -24.37 18.46
CA PRO A 53 0.88 -24.10 17.93
C PRO A 53 0.73 -22.63 17.50
N THR A 54 0.58 -22.41 16.19
CA THR A 54 0.14 -21.13 15.64
C THR A 54 -1.39 -21.18 15.50
N PRO A 55 -2.15 -20.08 15.69
CA PRO A 55 -3.61 -20.10 15.53
C PRO A 55 -4.08 -20.70 14.19
N ALA A 56 -3.34 -20.42 13.10
CA ALA A 56 -3.63 -20.99 11.79
C ALA A 56 -3.34 -22.50 11.67
N SER A 57 -2.37 -23.04 12.44
CA SER A 57 -2.11 -24.49 12.45
C SER A 57 -3.20 -25.22 13.22
N LEU A 58 -3.60 -24.71 14.38
CA LEU A 58 -4.68 -25.28 15.19
C LEU A 58 -6.01 -25.39 14.42
N GLU A 59 -6.38 -24.38 13.64
CA GLU A 59 -7.59 -24.45 12.81
C GLU A 59 -7.51 -25.55 11.73
N ALA A 60 -6.36 -25.68 11.08
CA ALA A 60 -6.12 -26.73 10.09
C ALA A 60 -6.17 -28.13 10.73
N ASP A 61 -5.64 -28.26 11.95
CA ASP A 61 -5.64 -29.51 12.70
C ASP A 61 -7.05 -29.89 13.15
N LEU A 62 -7.83 -28.95 13.67
CA LEU A 62 -9.23 -29.18 14.02
C LEU A 62 -10.05 -29.64 12.81
N ALA A 63 -9.79 -29.08 11.62
CA ALA A 63 -10.43 -29.53 10.39
C ALA A 63 -10.00 -30.96 10.02
N HIS A 64 -8.70 -31.26 10.09
CA HIS A 64 -8.16 -32.60 9.83
C HIS A 64 -8.74 -33.64 10.79
N TYR A 65 -8.74 -33.38 12.10
CA TYR A 65 -9.27 -34.30 13.11
C TYR A 65 -10.77 -34.50 12.95
N LYS A 66 -11.56 -33.45 12.66
CA LYS A 66 -12.99 -33.60 12.35
C LYS A 66 -13.22 -34.55 11.17
N GLU A 67 -12.44 -34.39 10.10
CA GLU A 67 -12.53 -35.27 8.93
C GLU A 67 -12.08 -36.70 9.26
N LEU A 68 -10.96 -36.87 9.97
CA LEU A 68 -10.43 -38.16 10.41
C LEU A 68 -11.44 -38.92 11.26
N PHE A 69 -11.98 -38.28 12.31
CA PHE A 69 -12.97 -38.89 13.19
C PHE A 69 -14.28 -39.21 12.47
N SER A 70 -14.70 -38.40 11.49
CA SER A 70 -15.87 -38.73 10.68
C SER A 70 -15.68 -40.02 9.87
N LYS A 71 -14.48 -40.21 9.30
CA LYS A 71 -14.11 -41.43 8.54
C LYS A 71 -13.97 -42.64 9.47
N LEU A 72 -13.28 -42.48 10.60
CA LEU A 72 -13.10 -43.54 11.59
C LEU A 72 -14.43 -43.98 12.19
N ARG A 73 -15.33 -43.03 12.52
CA ARG A 73 -16.68 -43.32 13.01
C ARG A 73 -17.45 -44.21 12.02
N PHE A 74 -17.40 -43.89 10.72
CA PHE A 74 -18.10 -44.70 9.72
C PHE A 74 -17.52 -46.12 9.64
N SER A 75 -16.18 -46.23 9.56
CA SER A 75 -15.50 -47.53 9.52
C SER A 75 -15.80 -48.38 10.76
N TYR A 76 -15.76 -47.76 11.95
CA TYR A 76 -16.03 -48.43 13.22
C TYR A 76 -17.48 -48.91 13.32
N LEU A 77 -18.45 -48.05 12.98
CA LEU A 77 -19.86 -48.45 12.98
C LEU A 77 -20.11 -49.59 11.99
N GLU A 78 -19.51 -49.56 10.81
CA GLU A 78 -19.64 -50.63 9.82
C GLU A 78 -19.01 -51.95 10.32
N GLN A 79 -17.82 -51.89 10.94
CA GLN A 79 -17.17 -53.08 11.49
C GLN A 79 -17.95 -53.67 12.66
N VAL A 80 -18.36 -52.85 13.63
CA VAL A 80 -19.12 -53.31 14.80
C VAL A 80 -20.48 -53.87 14.40
N THR A 81 -21.16 -53.28 13.42
CA THR A 81 -22.44 -53.83 12.94
C THR A 81 -22.26 -55.17 12.25
N LYS A 82 -21.22 -55.33 11.41
CA LYS A 82 -20.88 -56.64 10.81
C LYS A 82 -20.54 -57.68 11.87
N GLU A 83 -19.71 -57.33 12.85
CA GLU A 83 -19.31 -58.25 13.92
C GLU A 83 -20.50 -58.66 14.77
N LYS A 84 -21.35 -57.69 15.19
CA LYS A 84 -22.58 -57.98 15.94
C LYS A 84 -23.53 -58.87 15.15
N PHE A 85 -23.69 -58.62 13.84
CA PHE A 85 -24.54 -59.42 12.97
C PHE A 85 -24.03 -60.87 12.84
N ILE A 86 -22.72 -61.06 12.63
CA ILE A 86 -22.12 -62.38 12.56
C ILE A 86 -22.29 -63.12 13.89
N ARG A 87 -22.06 -62.46 15.03
CA ARG A 87 -22.27 -63.04 16.35
C ARG A 87 -23.73 -63.42 16.61
N ALA A 88 -24.68 -62.62 16.15
CA ALA A 88 -26.11 -62.88 16.31
C ALA A 88 -26.57 -64.14 15.55
N ILE A 89 -26.00 -64.41 14.36
CA ILE A 89 -26.34 -65.59 13.54
C ILE A 89 -25.60 -66.85 13.99
N VAL A 90 -24.34 -66.71 14.42
CA VAL A 90 -23.48 -67.84 14.79
C VAL A 90 -23.62 -68.23 16.26
N GLY A 91 -24.24 -67.40 17.10
CA GLY A 91 -24.50 -67.73 18.50
C GLY A 91 -25.55 -68.85 18.64
N ASP A 92 -25.36 -69.73 19.62
CA ASP A 92 -26.32 -70.76 20.01
C ASP A 92 -26.93 -70.40 21.39
N PRO A 93 -28.24 -70.10 21.48
CA PRO A 93 -29.24 -70.03 20.40
C PRO A 93 -29.13 -68.74 19.56
N PRO A 94 -29.56 -68.76 18.28
CA PRO A 94 -29.49 -67.59 17.41
C PRO A 94 -30.37 -66.46 17.94
N LEU A 95 -29.83 -65.24 17.89
CA LEU A 95 -30.55 -64.07 18.36
C LEU A 95 -31.62 -63.67 17.33
N VAL A 96 -32.89 -63.92 17.65
CA VAL A 96 -34.04 -63.44 16.89
C VAL A 96 -34.48 -62.12 17.52
N VAL A 97 -34.47 -61.04 16.73
CA VAL A 97 -34.91 -59.73 17.19
C VAL A 97 -36.40 -59.58 16.92
N ASP A 98 -37.20 -59.38 17.96
CA ASP A 98 -38.63 -59.22 17.83
C ASP A 98 -39.01 -57.80 17.39
N HIS A 99 -40.18 -57.65 16.77
CA HIS A 99 -40.66 -56.32 16.36
C HIS A 99 -40.87 -55.40 17.56
N GLN A 100 -41.38 -55.93 18.67
CA GLN A 100 -41.63 -55.14 19.89
C GLN A 100 -40.32 -54.61 20.49
N GLU A 101 -39.25 -55.41 20.52
CA GLU A 101 -37.93 -54.97 20.99
C GLU A 101 -37.38 -53.82 20.16
N ASN A 102 -37.63 -53.81 18.83
CA ASN A 102 -37.25 -52.70 17.98
C ASN A 102 -38.04 -51.43 18.30
N VAL A 103 -39.35 -51.54 18.58
CA VAL A 103 -40.18 -50.40 18.98
C VAL A 103 -39.68 -49.81 20.31
N ASP A 104 -39.41 -50.65 21.31
CA ASP A 104 -38.91 -50.21 22.62
C ASP A 104 -37.51 -49.56 22.51
N LEU A 105 -36.65 -50.09 21.63
CA LEU A 105 -35.34 -49.48 21.31
C LEU A 105 -35.48 -48.16 20.56
N GLU A 106 -36.45 -48.02 19.66
CA GLU A 106 -36.74 -46.77 18.96
C GLU A 106 -37.21 -45.67 19.94
N GLU A 107 -38.06 -46.02 20.91
CA GLU A 107 -38.50 -45.11 21.97
C GLU A 107 -37.34 -44.64 22.85
N SER A 108 -36.51 -45.57 23.34
CA SER A 108 -35.34 -45.21 24.17
C SER A 108 -34.30 -44.39 23.40
N LEU A 109 -34.11 -44.67 22.11
CA LEU A 109 -33.27 -43.86 21.22
C LEU A 109 -33.87 -42.48 20.96
N ALA A 110 -35.19 -42.35 20.90
CA ALA A 110 -35.84 -41.05 20.75
C ALA A 110 -35.56 -40.14 21.96
N VAL A 111 -35.68 -40.68 23.18
CA VAL A 111 -35.34 -39.96 24.42
C VAL A 111 -33.87 -39.56 24.45
N SER A 112 -32.96 -40.50 24.17
CA SER A 112 -31.51 -40.24 24.17
C SER A 112 -31.12 -39.23 23.09
N LYS A 113 -31.73 -39.28 21.91
CA LYS A 113 -31.53 -38.30 20.83
C LYS A 113 -32.05 -36.92 21.20
N ALA A 114 -33.16 -36.83 21.94
CA ALA A 114 -33.69 -35.56 22.42
C ALA A 114 -32.74 -34.92 23.44
N SER A 115 -32.26 -35.68 24.42
CA SER A 115 -31.27 -35.22 25.40
C SER A 115 -29.94 -34.80 24.73
N LEU A 116 -29.45 -35.59 23.77
CA LEU A 116 -28.24 -35.23 23.02
C LEU A 116 -28.44 -33.95 22.20
N LYS A 117 -29.65 -33.70 21.68
CA LYS A 117 -29.95 -32.47 20.95
C LYS A 117 -29.96 -31.25 21.87
N SER A 118 -30.55 -31.36 23.07
CA SER A 118 -30.55 -30.26 24.04
C SER A 118 -29.14 -29.92 24.52
N GLN A 119 -28.32 -30.92 24.84
CA GLN A 119 -26.93 -30.70 25.22
C GLN A 119 -26.10 -30.08 24.09
N LYS A 120 -26.36 -30.48 22.83
CA LYS A 120 -25.70 -29.86 21.69
C LYS A 120 -26.05 -28.39 21.54
N THR A 121 -27.33 -28.01 21.73
CA THR A 121 -27.74 -26.61 21.68
C THR A 121 -27.12 -25.81 22.83
N GLU A 122 -27.10 -26.38 24.04
CA GLU A 122 -26.45 -25.74 25.20
C GLU A 122 -24.95 -25.48 24.94
N VAL A 123 -24.23 -26.47 24.39
CA VAL A 123 -22.81 -26.31 24.07
C VAL A 123 -22.61 -25.27 22.95
N THR A 124 -23.46 -25.23 21.93
CA THR A 124 -23.34 -24.21 20.88
C THR A 124 -23.58 -22.81 21.44
N ASP A 125 -24.57 -22.65 22.32
CA ASP A 125 -24.89 -21.35 22.93
C ASP A 125 -23.75 -20.88 23.85
N LEU A 126 -23.18 -21.78 24.66
CA LEU A 126 -22.01 -21.48 25.49
C LEU A 126 -20.80 -21.07 24.66
N VAL A 127 -20.54 -21.74 23.54
CA VAL A 127 -19.44 -21.37 22.63
C VAL A 127 -19.67 -19.98 22.04
N GLU A 128 -20.89 -19.66 21.60
CA GLU A 128 -21.21 -18.31 21.11
C GLU A 128 -21.03 -17.23 22.18
N GLU A 129 -21.43 -17.49 23.43
CA GLU A 129 -21.21 -16.57 24.54
C GLU A 129 -19.72 -16.38 24.85
N LEU A 130 -18.93 -17.46 24.84
CA LEU A 130 -17.49 -17.39 25.05
C LEU A 130 -16.80 -16.59 23.95
N GLU A 131 -17.19 -16.76 22.69
CA GLU A 131 -16.64 -15.96 21.60
C GLU A 131 -17.01 -14.47 21.71
N LYS A 132 -18.24 -14.15 22.12
CA LYS A 132 -18.68 -12.77 22.37
C LYS A 132 -17.85 -12.14 23.50
N LYS A 133 -17.73 -12.83 24.63
CA LYS A 133 -16.92 -12.39 25.78
C LYS A 133 -15.45 -12.26 25.40
N GLY A 134 -14.91 -13.20 24.62
CA GLY A 134 -13.54 -13.13 24.10
C GLY A 134 -13.30 -11.86 23.28
N ARG A 135 -14.20 -11.55 22.33
CA ARG A 135 -14.11 -10.32 21.54
C ARG A 135 -14.23 -9.04 22.38
N GLU A 136 -15.10 -9.03 23.38
CA GLU A 136 -15.23 -7.90 24.30
C GLU A 136 -13.98 -7.69 25.16
N ILE A 137 -13.37 -8.77 25.66
CA ILE A 137 -12.15 -8.71 26.45
C ILE A 137 -10.98 -8.20 25.61
N CYS A 138 -10.82 -8.67 24.36
CA CYS A 138 -9.77 -8.17 23.47
C CYS A 138 -9.88 -6.65 23.26
N ARG A 139 -11.09 -6.14 22.98
CA ARG A 139 -11.32 -4.69 22.82
C ARG A 139 -11.00 -3.91 24.09
N LYS A 140 -11.41 -4.42 25.26
CA LYS A 140 -11.11 -3.79 26.55
C LYS A 140 -9.61 -3.78 26.81
N TYR A 141 -8.91 -4.87 26.50
CA TYR A 141 -7.47 -4.97 26.66
C TYR A 141 -6.70 -4.01 25.74
N GLU A 142 -7.07 -3.93 24.46
CA GLU A 142 -6.52 -2.94 23.52
C GLU A 142 -6.72 -1.50 24.01
N ASN A 143 -7.92 -1.17 24.52
CA ASN A 143 -8.19 0.14 25.08
C ASN A 143 -7.32 0.43 26.30
N VAL A 144 -7.15 -0.54 27.22
CA VAL A 144 -6.29 -0.39 28.39
C VAL A 144 -4.83 -0.22 27.97
N GLN A 145 -4.34 -0.96 26.97
CA GLN A 145 -3.00 -0.78 26.43
C GLN A 145 -2.79 0.62 25.85
N LEU A 146 -3.73 1.12 25.05
CA LEU A 146 -3.68 2.46 24.48
C LEU A 146 -3.69 3.53 25.58
N GLN A 147 -4.57 3.39 26.57
CA GLN A 147 -4.62 4.29 27.72
C GLN A 147 -3.33 4.24 28.56
N THR A 148 -2.73 3.06 28.71
CA THR A 148 -1.45 2.91 29.43
C THR A 148 -0.32 3.64 28.69
N ALA A 149 -0.26 3.53 27.36
CA ALA A 149 0.70 4.28 26.55
C ALA A 149 0.47 5.80 26.66
N GLN A 150 -0.78 6.25 26.63
CA GLN A 150 -1.10 7.67 26.83
C GLN A 150 -0.68 8.16 28.22
N LEU A 151 -0.90 7.36 29.27
CA LEU A 151 -0.48 7.70 30.63
C LEU A 151 1.05 7.75 30.78
N GLN A 152 1.80 7.04 29.95
CA GLN A 152 3.27 7.14 29.88
C GLN A 152 3.72 8.44 29.18
N GLU A 153 3.08 8.81 28.07
CA GLU A 153 3.50 9.96 27.25
C GLU A 153 3.02 11.32 27.78
N LEU A 154 1.84 11.38 28.38
CA LEU A 154 1.22 12.65 28.80
C LEU A 154 2.01 13.41 29.87
N PRO A 155 2.58 12.78 30.92
CA PRO A 155 3.39 13.47 31.92
C PRO A 155 4.59 14.18 31.30
N GLU A 156 5.38 13.49 30.45
CA GLU A 156 6.53 14.08 29.77
C GLU A 156 6.13 15.28 28.90
N ARG A 157 4.98 15.17 28.23
CA ARG A 157 4.43 16.25 27.41
C ARG A 157 3.96 17.43 28.24
N ILE A 158 3.35 17.19 29.39
CA ILE A 158 2.93 18.23 30.33
C ILE A 158 4.16 18.95 30.87
N ASP A 159 5.19 18.22 31.30
CA ASP A 159 6.44 18.79 31.80
C ASP A 159 7.14 19.63 30.73
N GLY A 160 7.20 19.13 29.49
CA GLY A 160 7.73 19.88 28.36
C GLY A 160 6.94 21.17 28.05
N LEU A 161 5.60 21.12 28.14
CA LEU A 161 4.76 22.30 27.97
C LEU A 161 4.93 23.29 29.14
N GLN A 162 5.09 22.80 30.38
CA GLN A 162 5.35 23.64 31.54
C GLN A 162 6.71 24.34 31.42
N ALA A 163 7.76 23.62 31.04
CA ALA A 163 9.08 24.19 30.76
C ALA A 163 9.02 25.24 29.63
N ASN A 164 8.25 24.99 28.57
CA ASN A 164 8.03 25.98 27.51
C ASN A 164 7.29 27.22 28.02
N ILE A 165 6.27 27.06 28.86
CA ILE A 165 5.56 28.17 29.49
C ILE A 165 6.50 28.97 30.38
N GLU A 166 7.36 28.31 31.16
CA GLU A 166 8.36 28.96 32.00
C GLU A 166 9.40 29.70 31.17
N ASN A 167 9.90 29.11 30.10
CA ASN A 167 10.81 29.76 29.15
C ASN A 167 10.18 31.00 28.51
N LEU A 168 8.93 30.90 28.05
CA LEU A 168 8.20 32.03 27.47
C LEU A 168 7.96 33.12 28.51
N LYS A 169 7.60 32.76 29.75
CA LYS A 169 7.48 33.71 30.86
C LYS A 169 8.81 34.36 31.22
N ALA A 170 9.92 33.63 31.16
CA ALA A 170 11.27 34.14 31.38
C ALA A 170 11.68 35.12 30.28
N MET A 171 11.39 34.81 29.02
CA MET A 171 11.57 35.73 27.89
C MET A 171 10.69 36.97 28.00
N GLN A 172 9.52 36.85 28.62
CA GLN A 172 8.60 37.95 28.89
C GLN A 172 8.94 38.72 30.19
N GLN A 173 9.99 38.33 30.94
CA GLN A 173 10.41 39.10 32.11
C GLN A 173 10.82 40.52 31.69
N PRO A 174 10.46 41.53 32.50
CA PRO A 174 10.65 42.93 32.12
C PRO A 174 12.15 43.29 32.13
N GLY A 175 12.77 43.27 30.96
CA GLY A 175 14.18 43.64 30.84
C GLY A 175 14.73 43.55 29.42
N SER A 176 14.36 44.50 28.56
CA SER A 176 15.25 45.16 27.58
C SER A 176 14.47 46.19 26.76
N ASP A 177 13.24 45.87 26.31
CA ASP A 177 12.48 46.74 25.38
C ASP A 177 11.02 46.95 25.84
N PRO A 178 10.58 48.20 26.11
CA PRO A 178 9.20 48.52 26.50
C PRO A 178 8.12 48.09 25.50
N ILE A 179 8.50 47.91 24.23
CA ILE A 179 7.61 47.52 23.12
C ILE A 179 7.22 46.04 23.22
N LEU A 180 8.09 45.18 23.76
CA LEU A 180 7.87 43.74 23.88
C LEU A 180 6.96 43.36 25.07
N ASN A 181 6.69 44.31 25.97
CA ASN A 181 5.86 44.09 27.17
C ASN A 181 4.54 44.89 27.13
N MET A 182 4.10 45.28 25.94
CA MET A 182 2.82 45.97 25.75
C MET A 182 1.66 44.97 25.75
N SER A 183 0.49 45.39 26.24
CA SER A 183 -0.73 44.57 26.13
C SER A 183 -1.11 44.33 24.67
N LEU A 184 -1.78 43.21 24.39
CA LEU A 184 -2.17 42.79 23.04
C LEU A 184 -2.86 43.94 22.27
N ASP A 185 -3.81 44.63 22.90
CA ASP A 185 -4.54 45.74 22.27
C ASP A 185 -3.62 46.88 21.82
N LYS A 186 -2.62 47.22 22.64
CA LYS A 186 -1.66 48.28 22.31
C LYS A 186 -0.70 47.85 21.20
N THR A 187 -0.31 46.58 21.15
CA THR A 187 0.51 46.04 20.05
C THR A 187 -0.25 46.02 18.73
N ILE A 188 -1.54 45.66 18.74
CA ILE A 188 -2.39 45.66 17.54
C ILE A 188 -2.52 47.09 16.99
N ALA A 189 -2.78 48.07 17.86
CA ALA A 189 -2.88 49.47 17.46
C ALA A 189 -1.58 49.96 16.80
N LEU A 190 -0.42 49.64 17.38
CA LEU A 190 0.88 50.04 16.84
C LEU A 190 1.20 49.33 15.52
N VAL A 191 0.83 48.05 15.37
CA VAL A 191 0.97 47.32 14.10
C VAL A 191 0.09 47.94 13.01
N ASP A 192 -1.14 48.30 13.34
CA ASP A 192 -2.05 48.95 12.40
C ASP A 192 -1.55 50.33 11.97
N GLU A 193 -0.98 51.10 12.91
CA GLU A 193 -0.31 52.37 12.60
C GLU A 193 0.88 52.15 11.64
N ARG A 194 1.79 51.22 11.93
CA ARG A 194 2.91 50.89 11.04
C ARG A 194 2.47 50.37 9.67
N ARG A 195 1.37 49.62 9.60
CA ARG A 195 0.78 49.17 8.32
C ARG A 195 0.26 50.34 7.50
N ARG A 196 -0.35 51.34 8.14
CA ARG A 196 -0.80 52.58 7.47
C ARG A 196 0.38 53.39 6.95
N GLU A 197 1.42 53.58 7.77
CA GLU A 197 2.66 54.26 7.34
C GLU A 197 3.29 53.56 6.13
N ARG A 198 3.38 52.23 6.16
CA ARG A 198 3.93 51.46 5.05
C ARG A 198 3.08 51.59 3.78
N ALA A 199 1.75 51.51 3.90
CA ALA A 199 0.84 51.67 2.76
C ALA A 199 0.95 53.08 2.14
N GLU A 200 1.20 54.11 2.96
CA GLU A 200 1.43 55.46 2.48
C GLU A 200 2.77 55.58 1.72
N LEU A 201 3.85 55.00 2.26
CA LEU A 201 5.13 54.95 1.57
C LEU A 201 5.04 54.17 0.25
N ASP A 202 4.31 53.06 0.22
CA ASP A 202 4.10 52.27 -0.99
C ASP A 202 3.33 53.09 -2.06
N ARG A 203 2.31 53.86 -1.66
CA ARG A 203 1.62 54.80 -2.58
C ARG A 203 2.56 55.88 -3.12
N GLN A 204 3.42 56.44 -2.27
CA GLN A 204 4.40 57.43 -2.70
C GLN A 204 5.41 56.82 -3.68
N LEU A 205 5.84 55.58 -3.45
CA LEU A 205 6.70 54.84 -4.37
C LEU A 205 6.01 54.58 -5.71
N GLU A 206 4.75 54.14 -5.72
CA GLU A 206 3.97 53.94 -6.95
C GLU A 206 3.81 55.25 -7.73
N GLN A 207 3.53 56.36 -7.04
CA GLN A 207 3.45 57.68 -7.66
C GLN A 207 4.77 58.06 -8.32
N LEU A 208 5.90 57.90 -7.62
CA LEU A 208 7.23 58.19 -8.15
C LEU A 208 7.60 57.25 -9.32
N GLN A 209 7.25 55.96 -9.22
CA GLN A 209 7.45 54.98 -10.28
C GLN A 209 6.64 55.32 -11.53
N SER A 210 5.43 55.86 -11.40
CA SER A 210 4.63 56.32 -12.55
C SER A 210 5.22 57.57 -13.24
N MET A 211 5.92 58.42 -12.48
CA MET A 211 6.54 59.65 -12.95
C MET A 211 7.91 59.41 -13.60
N LEU A 212 8.63 58.37 -13.18
CA LEU A 212 9.96 58.00 -13.69
C LEU A 212 10.00 57.87 -15.22
N PRO A 213 9.13 57.08 -15.88
CA PRO A 213 9.13 56.93 -17.35
C PRO A 213 8.89 58.22 -18.12
N ARG A 214 8.10 59.15 -17.57
CA ARG A 214 7.87 60.46 -18.19
C ARG A 214 9.12 61.32 -18.11
N LYS A 215 9.76 61.35 -16.94
CA LYS A 215 11.02 62.08 -16.72
C LYS A 215 12.20 61.48 -17.47
N THR A 216 12.27 60.16 -17.63
CA THR A 216 13.30 59.54 -18.48
C THR A 216 13.13 59.91 -19.95
N ARG A 217 11.90 59.89 -20.48
CA ARG A 217 11.61 60.34 -21.85
C ARG A 217 11.90 61.82 -22.05
N GLU A 218 11.57 62.67 -21.08
CA GLU A 218 11.90 64.11 -21.10
C GLU A 218 13.42 64.32 -21.14
N ARG A 219 14.16 63.59 -20.31
CA ARG A 219 15.64 63.60 -20.32
C ARG A 219 16.21 63.14 -21.66
N GLU A 220 15.68 62.06 -22.23
CA GLU A 220 16.11 61.54 -23.54
C GLU A 220 15.86 62.54 -24.66
N ARG A 221 14.69 63.19 -24.66
CA ARG A 221 14.36 64.26 -25.61
C ARG A 221 15.33 65.44 -25.50
N LEU A 222 15.54 65.97 -24.29
CA LEU A 222 16.47 67.07 -24.06
C LEU A 222 17.90 66.69 -24.45
N ASN A 223 18.32 65.45 -24.19
CA ASN A 223 19.63 64.96 -24.63
C ASN A 223 19.74 64.90 -26.16
N ALA A 224 18.69 64.43 -26.84
CA ALA A 224 18.63 64.42 -28.31
C ALA A 224 18.64 65.84 -28.91
N GLU A 225 18.03 66.83 -28.24
CA GLU A 225 18.08 68.25 -28.63
C GLU A 225 19.46 68.88 -28.36
N LEU A 226 20.16 68.47 -27.30
CA LEU A 226 21.50 68.93 -26.96
C LEU A 226 22.57 68.41 -27.93
N GLN A 227 22.50 67.16 -28.38
CA GLN A 227 23.48 66.55 -29.30
C GLN A 227 23.82 67.43 -30.53
N PRO A 228 22.85 67.90 -31.34
CA PRO A 228 23.16 68.74 -32.50
C PRO A 228 23.68 70.13 -32.09
N LEU A 229 23.27 70.66 -30.94
CA LEU A 229 23.78 71.94 -30.42
C LEU A 229 25.23 71.80 -29.94
N GLU A 230 25.58 70.68 -29.32
CA GLU A 230 26.95 70.35 -28.92
C GLU A 230 27.85 70.18 -30.16
N VAL A 231 27.39 69.45 -31.17
CA VAL A 231 28.10 69.31 -32.46
C VAL A 231 28.29 70.68 -33.12
N LYS A 232 27.25 71.52 -33.17
CA LYS A 232 27.36 72.90 -33.68
C LYS A 232 28.35 73.74 -32.88
N ARG A 233 28.30 73.69 -31.54
CA ARG A 233 29.23 74.39 -30.65
C ARG A 233 30.68 73.92 -30.88
N LEU A 234 30.89 72.62 -30.99
CA LEU A 234 32.21 72.04 -31.27
C LEU A 234 32.70 72.47 -32.66
N GLY A 235 31.84 72.45 -33.67
CA GLY A 235 32.13 72.95 -35.01
C GLY A 235 32.49 74.44 -35.03
N SER A 236 31.71 75.30 -34.36
CA SER A 236 32.02 76.74 -34.23
C SER A 236 33.29 76.99 -33.43
N LYS A 237 33.57 76.22 -32.37
CA LYS A 237 34.82 76.31 -31.61
C LYS A 237 36.02 75.87 -32.45
N ALA A 238 35.89 74.80 -33.22
CA ALA A 238 36.93 74.34 -34.15
C ALA A 238 37.17 75.39 -35.25
N ALA A 239 36.11 75.95 -35.85
CA ALA A 239 36.22 77.01 -36.84
C ALA A 239 36.87 78.28 -36.26
N ALA A 240 36.54 78.67 -35.01
CA ALA A 240 37.18 79.79 -34.33
C ALA A 240 38.66 79.52 -34.00
N ARG A 241 39.00 78.30 -33.58
CA ARG A 241 40.39 77.87 -33.39
C ARG A 241 41.17 77.85 -34.69
N ASP A 242 40.57 77.35 -35.77
CA ASP A 242 41.19 77.33 -37.09
C ASP A 242 41.32 78.73 -37.70
N ALA A 243 40.38 79.65 -37.43
CA ALA A 243 40.49 81.05 -37.81
C ALA A 243 41.56 81.78 -37.00
N LYS A 244 41.69 81.46 -35.70
CA LYS A 244 42.79 81.95 -34.85
C LYS A 244 44.13 81.42 -35.36
N ARG A 245 44.23 80.10 -35.65
CA ARG A 245 45.42 79.48 -36.24
C ARG A 245 45.78 80.11 -37.59
N ARG A 246 44.81 80.33 -38.49
CA ARG A 246 45.05 81.03 -39.77
C ARG A 246 45.46 82.49 -39.61
N LYS A 247 44.97 83.18 -38.57
CA LYS A 247 45.36 84.55 -38.26
C LYS A 247 46.76 84.60 -37.63
N GLU A 248 47.11 83.63 -36.79
CA GLU A 248 48.45 83.42 -36.25
C GLU A 248 49.43 83.08 -37.41
N GLU A 249 49.05 82.19 -38.34
CA GLU A 249 49.82 81.85 -39.55
C GLU A 249 49.97 83.03 -40.54
N ALA A 250 48.96 83.91 -40.66
CA ALA A 250 48.97 85.06 -41.58
C ALA A 250 49.67 86.32 -41.03
N LEU A 251 49.86 86.42 -39.71
CA LEU A 251 50.54 87.55 -39.06
C LEU A 251 52.02 87.31 -38.76
N GLY A 252 52.59 86.17 -39.17
CA GLY A 252 54.02 85.94 -39.05
C GLY A 252 54.38 84.49 -39.28
N GLY A 253 55.07 84.21 -40.39
CA GLY A 253 55.60 82.89 -40.68
C GLY A 253 56.67 82.47 -39.66
N VAL A 254 56.43 81.30 -39.07
CA VAL A 254 57.39 80.28 -38.63
C VAL A 254 58.63 80.78 -37.88
N GLY A 255 58.57 80.69 -36.56
CA GLY A 255 59.72 80.62 -35.66
C GLY A 255 59.26 80.21 -34.27
N ASP A 256 59.69 79.04 -33.82
CA ASP A 256 59.61 78.54 -32.44
C ASP A 256 58.26 77.98 -31.94
N ASP A 257 57.98 76.72 -32.30
CA ASP A 257 57.30 75.75 -31.41
C ASP A 257 58.01 74.38 -31.43
N LEU A 258 59.29 74.38 -31.82
CA LEU A 258 60.22 73.26 -31.63
C LEU A 258 60.96 73.35 -30.29
N GLU A 259 60.71 74.37 -29.46
CA GLU A 259 61.30 74.54 -28.11
C GLU A 259 60.33 74.32 -26.92
N GLU A 260 59.00 74.26 -27.09
CA GLU A 260 58.09 73.92 -25.97
C GLU A 260 57.76 72.43 -25.84
N ARG A 261 58.16 71.60 -26.81
CA ARG A 261 58.12 70.13 -26.70
C ARG A 261 59.36 69.48 -26.06
N GLU A 262 60.28 70.27 -25.52
CA GLU A 262 61.26 69.82 -24.51
C GLU A 262 60.82 70.04 -23.05
N ARG A 263 59.53 70.35 -22.80
CA ARG A 263 58.94 70.21 -21.45
C ARG A 263 57.78 69.22 -21.34
N ALA A 264 57.29 68.66 -22.45
CA ALA A 264 56.30 67.58 -22.42
C ALA A 264 56.32 66.75 -23.72
N GLU A 265 57.32 65.88 -23.86
CA GLU A 265 57.23 64.50 -24.40
C GLU A 265 58.59 64.02 -24.96
N LYS A 266 59.48 63.57 -24.07
CA LYS A 266 60.40 62.46 -24.32
C LYS A 266 60.44 61.59 -23.06
N ASP A 267 60.26 60.29 -23.30
CA ASP A 267 60.15 59.18 -22.36
C ASP A 267 58.76 59.08 -21.69
N GLY A 268 57.84 58.28 -22.21
CA GLY A 268 58.08 56.90 -22.61
C GLY A 268 57.40 56.00 -21.61
N VAL A 269 56.10 55.87 -21.81
CA VAL A 269 55.25 54.73 -21.45
C VAL A 269 56.05 53.43 -21.27
N ARG A 270 56.06 52.86 -20.06
CA ARG A 270 55.55 51.50 -19.81
C ARG A 270 55.52 51.10 -18.33
N ASN A 271 54.29 50.89 -17.89
CA ASN A 271 53.80 49.61 -17.38
C ASN A 271 54.37 49.08 -16.07
N GLU A 272 53.58 49.19 -15.01
CA GLU A 272 53.42 48.08 -14.06
C GLU A 272 51.93 47.90 -13.71
N ASN A 273 51.38 46.77 -14.17
CA ASN A 273 50.25 46.11 -13.53
C ASN A 273 50.61 45.82 -12.06
N PRO A 274 49.59 45.65 -11.20
CA PRO A 274 49.58 44.40 -10.45
C PRO A 274 48.29 43.62 -10.60
N SER A 275 48.54 42.33 -10.77
CA SER A 275 47.66 41.19 -10.67
C SER A 275 46.79 41.15 -9.41
N ARG A 276 45.58 40.60 -9.63
CA ARG A 276 44.88 39.62 -8.80
C ARG A 276 44.91 39.84 -7.29
N ASP A 277 43.73 40.15 -6.75
CA ASP A 277 43.29 39.42 -5.57
C ASP A 277 41.85 38.93 -5.65
N ARG A 278 41.66 37.79 -5.02
CA ARG A 278 40.50 36.92 -5.12
C ARG A 278 39.42 37.34 -4.11
N ARG A 279 38.18 37.01 -4.51
CA ARG A 279 36.95 36.73 -3.70
C ARG A 279 35.95 37.89 -3.58
N PRO A 280 34.66 37.58 -3.43
CA PRO A 280 33.91 36.49 -4.04
C PRO A 280 32.75 37.03 -4.89
N LYS A 281 32.35 36.25 -5.89
CA LYS A 281 31.02 36.38 -6.49
C LYS A 281 30.01 35.97 -5.41
N PHE A 282 29.44 36.92 -4.67
CA PHE A 282 28.13 36.68 -4.06
C PHE A 282 27.11 36.66 -5.19
N LYS A 283 26.84 35.45 -5.64
CA LYS A 283 25.67 35.09 -6.40
C LYS A 283 24.48 35.26 -5.47
N VAL A 284 24.00 36.49 -5.29
CA VAL A 284 22.62 36.65 -4.85
C VAL A 284 21.79 36.27 -6.07
N ARG A 285 21.32 35.02 -6.05
CA ARG A 285 20.05 34.68 -6.67
C ARG A 285 19.03 35.72 -6.16
N PHE A 286 18.79 36.77 -6.93
CA PHE A 286 17.41 37.17 -7.11
C PHE A 286 16.86 36.20 -8.14
N SER A 287 16.44 35.04 -7.62
CA SER A 287 15.25 34.41 -8.15
C SER A 287 14.19 35.50 -8.12
N SER A 288 13.90 36.10 -9.27
CA SER A 288 12.54 36.50 -9.59
C SER A 288 11.71 35.23 -9.61
N PHE A 289 11.43 34.71 -8.42
CA PHE A 289 10.30 33.85 -8.12
C PHE A 289 9.13 34.84 -7.94
N ALA A 290 8.70 35.43 -9.06
CA ALA A 290 7.36 35.95 -9.14
C ALA A 290 6.47 34.73 -9.40
N LEU A 291 5.85 34.26 -8.33
CA LEU A 291 4.64 33.47 -8.41
C LEU A 291 3.61 34.24 -9.23
N THR A 292 2.96 33.49 -10.11
CA THR A 292 1.55 33.62 -10.49
C THR A 292 1.12 34.93 -11.14
N THR A 293 0.87 34.87 -12.44
CA THR A 293 -0.52 34.94 -12.94
C THR A 293 -0.63 34.16 -14.26
N ASP A 294 -1.50 33.15 -14.27
CA ASP A 294 -2.19 32.72 -15.48
C ASP A 294 -2.88 33.95 -16.11
N PRO A 295 -2.97 34.03 -17.43
CA PRO A 295 -4.27 33.68 -17.99
C PRO A 295 -4.22 32.96 -19.34
N THR A 296 -5.12 31.99 -19.43
CA THR A 296 -5.83 31.56 -20.64
C THR A 296 -6.14 32.70 -21.62
N SER A 297 -6.20 32.35 -22.92
CA SER A 297 -6.73 33.14 -24.07
C SER A 297 -5.77 34.23 -24.58
N GLU A 298 -5.45 34.39 -25.86
CA GLU A 298 -6.16 34.10 -27.11
C GLU A 298 -5.13 33.83 -28.22
N PHE A 299 -5.35 32.79 -29.02
CA PHE A 299 -4.83 32.69 -30.39
C PHE A 299 -6.03 32.34 -31.28
N LEU A 300 -6.79 33.37 -31.64
CA LEU A 300 -7.54 33.47 -32.89
C LEU A 300 -6.72 34.45 -33.74
N GLU A 301 -6.56 34.33 -35.05
CA GLU A 301 -7.54 33.89 -36.04
C GLU A 301 -6.83 33.87 -37.41
N ILE A 302 -7.01 32.82 -38.24
CA ILE A 302 -7.27 32.98 -39.69
C ILE A 302 -8.29 31.91 -40.11
N GLN A 303 -9.54 32.35 -40.05
CA GLN A 303 -10.62 32.29 -41.05
C GLN A 303 -11.02 31.00 -41.80
N ALA A 304 -12.36 30.88 -41.84
CA ALA A 304 -13.24 30.42 -42.92
C ALA A 304 -13.65 28.93 -42.95
N HIS A 305 -14.82 28.62 -42.38
CA HIS A 305 -16.04 28.45 -43.16
C HIS A 305 -17.31 28.48 -42.28
N ALA A 306 -18.41 28.89 -42.92
CA ALA A 306 -19.61 29.51 -42.36
C ALA A 306 -20.55 28.61 -41.52
N LYS A 307 -20.90 29.16 -40.35
CA LYS A 307 -22.25 29.44 -39.79
C LYS A 307 -23.49 28.66 -40.32
N SER A 308 -24.07 27.91 -39.37
CA SER A 308 -25.46 27.93 -38.85
C SER A 308 -26.66 27.57 -39.74
N ALA A 309 -27.37 26.50 -39.35
CA ALA A 309 -28.81 26.52 -39.01
C ALA A 309 -29.19 25.14 -38.39
N THR A 310 -29.60 25.10 -37.12
CA THR A 310 -31.01 25.06 -36.67
C THR A 310 -31.69 23.69 -36.85
N THR A 311 -31.89 23.03 -35.70
CA THR A 311 -32.89 22.00 -35.36
C THR A 311 -33.76 21.43 -36.50
N THR A 312 -33.54 20.15 -36.83
CA THR A 312 -34.63 19.22 -37.13
C THR A 312 -34.34 17.85 -36.52
N SER A 313 -35.39 17.32 -35.89
CA SER A 313 -35.49 16.04 -35.21
C SER A 313 -34.98 14.87 -36.05
N THR A 314 -33.85 14.29 -35.66
CA THR A 314 -33.47 12.95 -36.14
C THR A 314 -33.42 12.00 -34.95
N THR A 315 -34.39 11.08 -34.97
CA THR A 315 -34.62 9.96 -34.04
C THR A 315 -33.33 9.28 -33.54
N PRO A 316 -33.25 8.90 -32.24
CA PRO A 316 -32.10 8.16 -31.76
C PRO A 316 -32.16 6.73 -32.29
N ARG A 317 -31.24 6.39 -33.18
CA ARG A 317 -31.01 5.02 -33.63
C ARG A 317 -30.49 4.23 -32.43
N ARG A 318 -31.40 3.49 -31.79
CA ARG A 318 -31.14 2.58 -30.66
C ARG A 318 -29.84 1.79 -30.88
N GLN A 319 -28.81 2.11 -30.09
CA GLN A 319 -27.70 1.19 -29.83
C GLN A 319 -28.25 0.03 -28.98
N ARG A 320 -28.78 -1.00 -29.64
CA ARG A 320 -29.04 -2.30 -29.04
C ARG A 320 -27.91 -3.24 -29.41
N ALA A 321 -27.12 -3.65 -28.41
CA ALA A 321 -26.75 -5.06 -28.14
C ALA A 321 -25.40 -5.17 -27.43
N LYS A 322 -25.39 -4.91 -26.12
CA LYS A 322 -24.46 -5.53 -25.17
C LYS A 322 -25.27 -6.02 -23.96
N GLY A 323 -26.20 -6.95 -24.20
CA GLY A 323 -27.04 -7.53 -23.14
C GLY A 323 -28.42 -7.97 -23.62
N THR A 324 -28.79 -9.22 -23.29
CA THR A 324 -30.13 -9.85 -23.36
C THR A 324 -30.97 -9.71 -24.65
N SER A 325 -30.35 -9.75 -25.84
CA SER A 325 -31.05 -10.13 -27.10
C SER A 325 -30.35 -11.24 -27.91
N SER A 326 -29.17 -11.70 -27.47
CA SER A 326 -28.32 -12.65 -28.21
C SER A 326 -28.62 -14.13 -27.93
N PHE A 327 -29.55 -14.45 -27.02
CA PHE A 327 -29.97 -15.83 -26.76
C PHE A 327 -31.05 -16.35 -27.71
N GLY A 328 -31.77 -15.47 -28.42
CA GLY A 328 -32.95 -15.85 -29.23
C GLY A 328 -32.68 -16.41 -30.64
N LYS A 329 -31.43 -16.45 -31.11
CA LYS A 329 -31.08 -16.94 -32.48
C LYS A 329 -29.96 -18.00 -32.51
N ARG A 330 -29.68 -18.65 -31.38
CA ARG A 330 -28.63 -19.70 -31.31
C ARG A 330 -29.22 -21.09 -31.61
N HIS A 331 -29.65 -21.33 -32.85
CA HIS A 331 -30.11 -22.66 -33.29
C HIS A 331 -28.98 -23.58 -33.73
N ASN A 332 -27.79 -23.04 -34.04
CA ASN A 332 -26.64 -23.84 -34.46
C ASN A 332 -25.72 -24.19 -33.27
N LYS A 333 -25.52 -25.49 -33.04
CA LYS A 333 -24.58 -25.99 -32.03
C LYS A 333 -23.16 -25.94 -32.58
N THR A 334 -22.22 -25.35 -31.84
CA THR A 334 -20.79 -25.34 -32.22
C THR A 334 -20.04 -26.58 -31.75
N HIS A 335 -20.50 -27.22 -30.66
CA HIS A 335 -19.87 -28.39 -30.05
C HIS A 335 -20.81 -29.60 -29.89
N THR A 336 -20.31 -30.79 -30.22
CA THR A 336 -20.99 -32.10 -30.06
C THR A 336 -20.16 -33.06 -29.21
N LEU A 337 -20.69 -34.25 -28.92
CA LEU A 337 -19.99 -35.30 -28.19
C LEU A 337 -18.75 -35.77 -28.95
N CYS A 338 -17.60 -35.80 -28.28
CA CYS A 338 -16.38 -36.34 -28.84
C CYS A 338 -16.32 -37.86 -28.65
N ARG A 339 -16.07 -38.61 -29.74
CA ARG A 339 -15.96 -40.09 -29.72
C ARG A 339 -14.87 -40.61 -28.77
N ARG A 340 -13.76 -39.88 -28.59
CA ARG A 340 -12.64 -40.33 -27.74
C ARG A 340 -12.87 -40.10 -26.25
N CYS A 341 -13.42 -38.95 -25.85
CA CYS A 341 -13.51 -38.57 -24.44
C CYS A 341 -14.94 -38.49 -23.89
N GLY A 342 -15.97 -38.73 -24.70
CA GLY A 342 -17.37 -38.72 -24.27
C GLY A 342 -17.92 -37.36 -23.83
N ARG A 343 -17.15 -36.27 -23.97
CA ARG A 343 -17.54 -34.91 -23.56
C ARG A 343 -18.05 -34.10 -24.75
N ARG A 344 -19.05 -33.23 -24.52
CA ARG A 344 -19.58 -32.28 -25.53
C ARG A 344 -18.56 -31.17 -25.79
N SER A 345 -17.53 -31.49 -26.56
CA SER A 345 -16.33 -30.67 -26.76
C SER A 345 -15.73 -30.80 -28.17
N LEU A 346 -16.30 -31.65 -29.02
CA LEU A 346 -15.91 -31.75 -30.43
C LEU A 346 -16.49 -30.56 -31.18
N HIS A 347 -15.64 -29.68 -31.70
CA HIS A 347 -16.10 -28.57 -32.53
C HIS A 347 -16.54 -29.11 -33.89
N ILE A 348 -17.78 -28.82 -34.31
CA ILE A 348 -18.36 -29.40 -35.53
C ILE A 348 -17.59 -28.93 -36.78
N GLN A 349 -17.43 -27.61 -36.96
CA GLN A 349 -16.73 -27.05 -38.13
C GLN A 349 -15.23 -27.34 -38.16
N LYS A 350 -14.55 -27.25 -37.01
CA LYS A 350 -13.09 -27.42 -36.92
C LYS A 350 -12.66 -28.88 -36.76
N HIS A 351 -13.62 -29.81 -36.68
CA HIS A 351 -13.43 -31.23 -36.44
C HIS A 351 -12.44 -31.57 -35.31
N THR A 352 -12.29 -30.69 -34.32
CA THR A 352 -11.25 -30.77 -33.28
C THR A 352 -11.86 -30.69 -31.89
N CYS A 353 -11.46 -31.60 -31.02
CA CYS A 353 -11.97 -31.67 -29.66
C CYS A 353 -11.21 -30.73 -28.71
N SER A 354 -11.91 -29.77 -28.12
CA SER A 354 -11.33 -28.83 -27.16
C SER A 354 -10.95 -29.49 -25.83
N SER A 355 -11.31 -30.74 -25.58
CA SER A 355 -10.92 -31.47 -24.36
C SER A 355 -9.71 -32.37 -24.61
N CYS A 356 -9.82 -33.33 -25.53
CA CYS A 356 -8.79 -34.35 -25.78
C CYS A 356 -7.96 -34.13 -27.05
N ALA A 357 -8.27 -33.11 -27.86
CA ALA A 357 -7.67 -32.82 -29.17
C ALA A 357 -7.84 -33.90 -30.25
N TYR A 358 -8.83 -34.78 -30.13
CA TYR A 358 -9.26 -35.63 -31.26
C TYR A 358 -9.44 -34.75 -32.52
N PRO A 359 -8.86 -35.11 -33.68
CA PRO A 359 -8.31 -36.42 -34.06
C PRO A 359 -6.84 -36.68 -33.73
N ALA A 360 -6.09 -35.73 -33.15
CA ALA A 360 -4.65 -35.88 -32.88
C ALA A 360 -4.32 -37.21 -32.18
N ALA A 361 -3.22 -37.88 -32.55
CA ALA A 361 -2.91 -39.22 -32.07
C ALA A 361 -2.82 -39.31 -30.53
N LYS A 362 -2.21 -38.31 -29.89
CA LYS A 362 -2.06 -38.24 -28.43
C LYS A 362 -3.15 -37.38 -27.80
N THR A 363 -3.70 -37.83 -26.67
CA THR A 363 -4.62 -37.02 -25.86
C THR A 363 -3.91 -35.77 -25.34
N ARG A 364 -4.42 -34.59 -25.69
CA ARG A 364 -3.81 -33.31 -25.29
C ARG A 364 -3.73 -33.16 -23.77
N LYS A 365 -2.57 -32.76 -23.26
CA LYS A 365 -2.32 -32.43 -21.85
C LYS A 365 -1.65 -31.06 -21.80
N TYR A 366 -2.03 -30.21 -20.85
CA TYR A 366 -1.38 -28.92 -20.63
C TYR A 366 -0.62 -28.98 -19.32
N ASN A 367 0.68 -28.69 -19.35
CA ASN A 367 1.52 -28.82 -18.16
C ASN A 367 1.19 -27.80 -17.07
N TRP A 368 0.72 -26.62 -17.48
CA TRP A 368 0.26 -25.52 -16.62
C TRP A 368 -1.16 -25.71 -16.04
N GLY A 369 -1.93 -26.69 -16.53
CA GLY A 369 -3.33 -26.88 -16.14
C GLY A 369 -3.53 -28.08 -15.21
N GLU A 370 -3.07 -28.01 -13.96
CA GLU A 370 -3.10 -29.17 -13.04
C GLU A 370 -4.53 -29.67 -12.75
N LYS A 371 -5.50 -28.78 -12.56
CA LYS A 371 -6.93 -29.12 -12.42
C LYS A 371 -7.47 -29.85 -13.66
N ALA A 372 -7.01 -29.48 -14.86
CA ALA A 372 -7.39 -30.13 -16.11
C ALA A 372 -6.72 -31.51 -16.28
N LYS A 373 -5.49 -31.68 -15.76
CA LYS A 373 -4.83 -33.00 -15.64
C LYS A 373 -5.64 -33.90 -14.71
N ARG A 374 -5.94 -33.45 -13.47
CA ARG A 374 -6.72 -34.23 -12.49
C ARG A 374 -8.08 -34.69 -13.04
N ARG A 375 -8.82 -33.82 -13.74
CA ARG A 375 -10.10 -34.15 -14.41
C ARG A 375 -10.02 -35.23 -15.49
N LYS A 376 -8.82 -35.61 -15.96
CA LYS A 376 -8.61 -36.71 -16.93
C LYS A 376 -8.01 -37.95 -16.30
N THR A 377 -7.21 -37.76 -15.25
CA THR A 377 -6.46 -38.83 -14.58
C THR A 377 -7.33 -39.62 -13.61
N THR A 378 -8.44 -39.04 -13.11
CA THR A 378 -9.33 -39.73 -12.17
C THR A 378 -10.60 -40.25 -12.85
N GLY A 379 -10.76 -41.59 -12.88
CA GLY A 379 -11.88 -42.33 -13.43
C GLY A 379 -11.46 -43.22 -14.61
N THR A 380 -11.50 -44.55 -14.53
CA THR A 380 -12.67 -45.34 -14.09
C THR A 380 -12.38 -46.47 -13.09
N GLY A 381 -11.14 -46.66 -12.61
CA GLY A 381 -10.81 -47.72 -11.63
C GLY A 381 -11.10 -49.17 -12.09
N ARG A 382 -11.66 -49.36 -13.30
CA ARG A 382 -12.30 -50.60 -13.78
C ARG A 382 -11.38 -51.81 -13.89
N MET A 383 -10.07 -51.63 -13.74
CA MET A 383 -9.10 -52.71 -13.69
C MET A 383 -7.90 -52.35 -12.80
N GLN A 384 -8.03 -51.41 -11.85
CA GLN A 384 -6.89 -50.98 -11.02
C GLN A 384 -6.39 -52.14 -10.15
N TYR A 385 -7.33 -52.92 -9.60
CA TYR A 385 -7.07 -54.20 -8.95
C TYR A 385 -6.43 -55.20 -9.92
N LEU A 386 -7.06 -55.46 -11.08
CA LEU A 386 -6.58 -56.41 -12.09
C LEU A 386 -5.20 -56.05 -12.67
N LYS A 387 -4.80 -54.78 -12.66
CA LYS A 387 -3.45 -54.35 -13.09
C LYS A 387 -2.37 -54.72 -12.07
N GLY A 388 -2.73 -54.76 -10.79
CA GLY A 388 -1.86 -55.17 -9.68
C GLY A 388 -1.85 -56.68 -9.46
N VAL A 389 -2.93 -57.40 -9.83
CA VAL A 389 -3.08 -58.84 -9.61
C VAL A 389 -1.93 -59.67 -10.22
N PRO A 390 -1.49 -59.49 -11.48
CA PRO A 390 -0.35 -60.24 -12.03
C PRO A 390 0.96 -59.99 -11.27
N ARG A 391 1.17 -58.76 -10.77
CA ARG A 391 2.35 -58.42 -9.96
C ARG A 391 2.26 -59.06 -8.58
N ARG A 392 1.09 -59.02 -7.94
CA ARG A 392 0.85 -59.69 -6.66
C ARG A 392 1.01 -61.20 -6.80
N PHE A 393 0.46 -61.78 -7.86
CA PHE A 393 0.61 -63.20 -8.21
C PHE A 393 2.09 -63.59 -8.38
N LYS A 394 2.88 -62.82 -9.14
CA LYS A 394 4.34 -63.03 -9.25
C LYS A 394 5.08 -62.90 -7.93
N ASN A 395 4.54 -62.13 -7.00
CA ASN A 395 5.08 -61.94 -5.65
C ASN A 395 4.41 -62.89 -4.62
N GLY A 396 3.73 -63.95 -5.06
CA GLY A 396 3.08 -64.92 -4.18
C GLY A 396 1.99 -64.32 -3.29
N PHE A 397 1.30 -63.28 -3.76
CA PHE A 397 0.33 -62.47 -2.99
C PHE A 397 0.87 -61.87 -1.67
N GLN A 398 2.18 -61.89 -1.46
CA GLN A 398 2.80 -61.59 -0.16
C GLN A 398 2.28 -62.49 0.97
N THR A 399 1.83 -63.71 0.66
CA THR A 399 1.53 -64.72 1.68
C THR A 399 2.84 -65.41 2.09
N GLY A 400 3.18 -65.31 3.37
CA GLY A 400 4.43 -65.82 3.93
C GLY A 400 5.15 -64.78 4.79
N VAL A 401 6.25 -65.22 5.40
CA VAL A 401 7.12 -64.38 6.23
C VAL A 401 7.95 -63.43 5.34
N PRO A 402 8.18 -62.15 5.73
CA PRO A 402 9.00 -61.22 4.97
C PRO A 402 10.35 -61.82 4.59
N LYS A 403 10.88 -61.45 3.41
CA LYS A 403 12.25 -61.80 3.03
C LYS A 403 13.19 -61.27 4.14
N ASP A 404 14.03 -62.16 4.68
CA ASP A 404 14.95 -61.93 5.81
C ASP A 404 14.34 -61.91 7.22
N SER A 405 13.08 -62.32 7.39
CA SER A 405 12.52 -62.56 8.72
C SER A 405 12.89 -63.95 9.25
N ARG A 406 13.25 -64.03 10.55
CA ARG A 406 13.42 -65.29 11.31
C ARG A 406 12.06 -65.95 11.57
N GLY A 407 11.35 -66.32 10.51
CA GLY A 407 10.16 -67.17 10.63
C GLY A 407 10.54 -68.64 10.82
N PRO A 408 9.63 -69.48 11.37
CA PRO A 408 9.87 -70.91 11.44
C PRO A 408 10.13 -71.46 10.03
N SER A 409 11.24 -72.17 9.86
CA SER A 409 11.57 -72.86 8.61
C SER A 409 10.43 -73.80 8.25
N LYS A 410 9.95 -73.72 7.00
CA LYS A 410 8.92 -74.62 6.48
C LYS A 410 9.30 -76.06 6.81
N ALA A 411 8.43 -76.77 7.54
CA ALA A 411 8.45 -78.23 7.55
C ALA A 411 8.06 -78.70 6.14
N GLU A 412 8.79 -79.71 5.65
CA GLU A 412 8.64 -80.32 4.32
C GLU A 412 7.20 -80.75 3.98
#